data_AF-A0A523YN80-F1
#
_entry.id   AF-A0A523YN80-F1
#
_cell.length_a   1.000
_cell.length_b   1.000
_cell.length_c   1.000
_cell.angle_alpha   90.00
_cell.angle_beta   90.00
_cell.angle_gamma   90.00
#
_symmetry.space_group_name_H-M   'P 1'
#
loop_
_entity.id
_entity.type
_entity.pdbx_description
1 polymer ?
#
loop_
_entity_poly.entity_id
_entity_poly.type
_entity_poly.pdbx_seq_one_letter_code
_entity_poly.pdbx_strand_id
1 'polypeptide(L)'
;MGILTAKKDRLTEAHPHAVGTESIYVCAAGMDEQKEFCDIIIDGEREELDMDRLEKEVLSVVDTLAKENPEMGALVIECTDLPPFAWLIQRKANFPVFDMVTLPIWSMRQL
;
A
#
# COMPACT_ATOMS: atom_id res chain seq x y z
N MET A 1 10.62 0.83 -5.62
CA MET A 1 9.65 1.35 -4.64
C MET A 1 8.31 0.73 -4.98
N GLY A 2 7.67 0.08 -4.01
CA GLY A 2 6.31 -0.43 -4.15
C GLY A 2 5.28 0.60 -3.69
N ILE A 3 4.10 0.58 -4.31
CA ILE A 3 2.95 1.38 -3.89
C ILE A 3 1.76 0.45 -3.65
N LEU A 4 1.15 0.55 -2.47
CA LEU A 4 -0.12 -0.12 -2.14
C LEU A 4 -1.25 0.91 -2.16
N THR A 5 -2.24 0.70 -3.02
CA THR A 5 -3.38 1.61 -3.23
C THR A 5 -4.72 0.88 -3.16
N ALA A 6 -5.83 1.62 -3.15
CA ALA A 6 -7.16 1.04 -3.19
C ALA A 6 -7.46 0.39 -4.55
N LYS A 7 -7.17 1.10 -5.66
CA LYS A 7 -7.39 0.60 -7.03
C LYS A 7 -6.14 0.79 -7.88
N LYS A 8 -5.57 -0.31 -8.39
CA LYS A 8 -4.31 -0.25 -9.15
C LYS A 8 -4.40 0.61 -10.41
N ASP A 9 -5.53 0.53 -11.12
CA ASP A 9 -5.76 1.24 -12.38
C ASP A 9 -5.87 2.77 -12.24
N ARG A 10 -6.10 3.27 -11.02
CA ARG A 10 -6.15 4.71 -10.73
C ARG A 10 -4.77 5.33 -10.58
N LEU A 11 -3.75 4.53 -10.26
CA LEU A 11 -2.37 4.97 -10.23
C LEU A 11 -1.77 4.92 -11.65
N THR A 12 -2.10 5.93 -12.44
CA THR A 12 -1.58 6.08 -13.81
C THR A 12 -0.12 6.55 -13.82
N GLU A 13 0.56 6.38 -14.95
CA GLU A 13 1.94 6.85 -15.18
C GLU A 13 2.14 8.36 -14.95
N ALA A 14 1.05 9.15 -15.00
CA ALA A 14 1.09 10.57 -14.72
C ALA A 14 1.47 10.87 -13.25
N HIS A 15 1.10 10.00 -12.29
CA HIS A 15 1.38 10.26 -10.87
C HIS A 15 2.88 10.12 -10.56
N PRO A 16 3.57 8.99 -10.89
CA PRO A 16 5.01 8.87 -10.69
C PRO A 16 5.81 9.96 -11.43
N HIS A 17 5.39 10.30 -12.65
CA HIS A 17 6.05 11.36 -13.44
C HIS A 17 5.93 12.73 -12.76
N ALA A 18 4.74 13.10 -12.27
CA ALA A 18 4.51 14.39 -11.61
C ALA A 18 5.33 14.57 -10.32
N VAL A 19 5.71 13.47 -9.65
CA VAL A 19 6.54 13.51 -8.43
C VAL A 19 8.03 13.26 -8.70
N GLY A 20 8.44 13.17 -9.96
CA GLY A 20 9.85 13.05 -10.36
C GLY A 20 10.49 11.70 -10.07
N THR A 21 9.72 10.61 -10.02
CA THR A 21 10.27 9.25 -9.77
C THR A 21 10.77 8.56 -11.03
N GLU A 22 11.06 9.30 -12.10
CA GLU A 22 11.47 8.78 -13.42
C GLU A 22 12.77 7.97 -13.37
N SER A 23 13.61 8.26 -12.38
CA SER A 23 14.89 7.57 -12.12
C SER A 23 14.76 6.40 -11.13
N ILE A 24 13.57 6.15 -10.61
CA ILE A 24 13.31 5.16 -9.58
C ILE A 24 12.39 4.07 -10.14
N TYR A 25 12.76 2.81 -9.94
CA TYR A 25 11.86 1.70 -10.25
C TYR A 25 10.60 1.76 -9.37
N VAL A 26 9.42 1.83 -9.97
CA VAL A 26 8.12 1.86 -9.27
C VAL A 26 7.27 0.68 -9.69
N CYS A 27 6.80 -0.09 -8.72
CA CYS A 27 5.80 -1.14 -8.89
C CYS A 27 4.58 -0.85 -8.01
N ALA A 28 3.40 -1.35 -8.37
CA ALA A 28 2.17 -1.08 -7.66
C ALA A 28 1.22 -2.27 -7.59
N ALA A 29 0.50 -2.37 -6.47
CA ALA A 29 -0.59 -3.29 -6.27
C ALA A 29 -1.81 -2.55 -5.71
N GLY A 30 -2.99 -3.01 -6.11
CA GLY A 30 -4.27 -2.51 -5.62
C GLY A 30 -4.97 -3.55 -4.76
N MET A 31 -5.87 -3.09 -3.91
CA MET A 31 -6.73 -3.94 -3.07
C MET A 31 -8.06 -4.26 -3.76
N ASP A 32 -8.26 -3.82 -5.00
CA ASP A 32 -9.51 -3.87 -5.77
C ASP A 32 -9.96 -5.26 -6.25
N GLU A 33 -9.15 -6.28 -5.96
CA GLU A 33 -9.52 -7.69 -6.14
C GLU A 33 -9.78 -8.40 -4.81
N GLN A 34 -9.61 -7.72 -3.68
CA GLN A 34 -9.73 -8.29 -2.34
C GLN A 34 -11.14 -8.08 -1.79
N LYS A 35 -11.82 -9.19 -1.50
CA LYS A 35 -13.27 -9.16 -1.24
C LYS A 35 -13.63 -8.38 0.02
N GLU A 36 -12.94 -8.58 1.15
CA GLU A 36 -13.26 -7.84 2.36
C GLU A 36 -13.02 -6.34 2.18
N PHE A 37 -11.93 -5.97 1.52
CA PHE A 37 -11.64 -4.57 1.21
C PHE A 37 -12.70 -3.96 0.27
N CYS A 38 -13.08 -4.65 -0.81
CA CYS A 38 -14.08 -4.13 -1.74
C CYS A 38 -15.45 -3.97 -1.09
N ASP A 39 -15.96 -5.02 -0.43
CA ASP A 39 -17.29 -5.02 0.18
C ASP A 39 -17.46 -3.89 1.21
N ILE A 40 -16.42 -3.58 2.00
CA ILE A 40 -16.49 -2.61 3.10
C ILE A 40 -16.07 -1.20 2.66
N ILE A 41 -14.94 -1.07 1.96
CA ILE A 41 -14.26 0.22 1.73
C ILE A 41 -14.56 0.79 0.35
N ILE A 42 -14.56 -0.03 -0.70
CA ILE A 42 -14.74 0.46 -2.08
C ILE A 42 -16.23 0.62 -2.42
N ASP A 43 -17.01 -0.43 -2.17
CA ASP A 43 -18.40 -0.52 -2.62
C ASP A 43 -19.40 -0.19 -1.50
N GLY A 44 -19.00 -0.40 -0.23
CA GLY A 44 -19.84 -0.09 0.93
C GLY A 44 -21.09 -0.97 1.04
N GLU A 45 -21.01 -2.21 0.54
CA GLU A 45 -22.11 -3.18 0.54
C GLU A 45 -22.37 -3.78 1.93
N ARG A 46 -21.41 -3.67 2.84
CA ARG A 46 -21.48 -4.19 4.21
C ARG A 46 -20.81 -3.23 5.20
N GLU A 47 -21.30 -3.19 6.43
CA GLU A 47 -20.78 -2.34 7.50
C GLU A 47 -19.89 -3.10 8.51
N GLU A 48 -20.13 -4.41 8.69
CA GLU A 48 -19.37 -5.25 9.61
C GLU A 48 -18.06 -5.73 8.98
N LEU A 49 -16.96 -5.13 9.44
CA LEU A 49 -15.60 -5.44 9.02
C LEU A 49 -15.05 -6.68 9.72
N ASP A 50 -14.67 -7.69 8.93
CA ASP A 50 -13.84 -8.81 9.39
C ASP A 50 -12.36 -8.40 9.32
N MET A 51 -11.84 -7.94 10.46
CA MET A 51 -10.44 -7.50 10.58
C MET A 51 -9.44 -8.61 10.27
N ASP A 52 -9.70 -9.85 10.69
CA ASP A 52 -8.77 -10.97 10.48
C ASP A 52 -8.66 -11.32 9.00
N ARG A 53 -9.76 -11.20 8.27
CA ARG A 53 -9.78 -11.40 6.83
C ARG A 53 -9.09 -10.25 6.09
N LEU A 54 -9.40 -9.01 6.45
CA LEU A 54 -8.77 -7.85 5.81
C LEU A 54 -7.25 -7.85 6.03
N GLU A 55 -6.76 -8.20 7.23
CA GLU A 55 -5.33 -8.36 7.49
C GLU A 55 -4.67 -9.38 6.56
N LYS A 56 -5.32 -10.52 6.33
CA LYS A 56 -4.80 -11.57 5.42
C LYS A 56 -4.77 -11.09 3.99
N GLU A 57 -5.82 -10.39 3.54
CA GLU A 57 -5.90 -9.83 2.19
C GLU A 57 -4.78 -8.82 1.96
N VAL A 58 -4.60 -7.84 2.86
CA VAL A 58 -3.53 -6.83 2.77
C VAL A 58 -2.16 -7.49 2.71
N LEU A 59 -1.90 -8.45 3.61
CA LEU A 59 -0.62 -9.15 3.65
C LEU A 59 -0.36 -10.00 2.41
N SER A 60 -1.39 -10.65 1.87
CA SER A 60 -1.29 -11.45 0.65
C SER A 60 -0.93 -10.59 -0.55
N VAL A 61 -1.55 -9.41 -0.68
CA VAL A 61 -1.25 -8.46 -1.77
C VAL A 61 0.19 -7.95 -1.66
N VAL A 62 0.64 -7.56 -0.46
CA VAL A 62 2.01 -7.06 -0.27
C VAL A 62 3.06 -8.16 -0.50
N ASP A 63 2.81 -9.38 -0.02
CA ASP A 63 3.71 -10.52 -0.23
C ASP A 63 3.82 -10.88 -1.72
N THR A 64 2.71 -10.85 -2.45
CA THR A 64 2.69 -11.06 -3.91
C THR A 64 3.49 -9.97 -4.62
N LEU A 65 3.25 -8.70 -4.29
CA LEU A 65 3.99 -7.57 -4.86
C LEU A 65 5.50 -7.70 -4.61
N ALA A 66 5.91 -8.08 -3.40
CA ALA A 66 7.31 -8.27 -3.05
C ALA A 66 7.96 -9.47 -3.78
N LYS A 67 7.23 -10.58 -3.92
CA LYS A 67 7.71 -11.76 -4.66
C LYS A 67 7.90 -11.50 -6.15
N GLU A 68 7.00 -10.73 -6.74
CA GLU A 68 7.07 -10.35 -8.16
C GLU A 68 8.13 -9.27 -8.42
N ASN A 69 8.57 -8.54 -7.40
CA ASN A 69 9.52 -7.43 -7.51
C ASN A 69 10.65 -7.55 -6.46
N PRO A 70 11.60 -8.49 -6.61
CA PRO A 70 12.67 -8.71 -5.63
C PRO A 70 13.58 -7.50 -5.38
N GLU A 71 13.68 -6.58 -6.35
CA GLU A 71 14.39 -5.30 -6.27
C GLU A 71 13.66 -4.22 -5.45
N MET A 72 12.43 -4.49 -5.00
CA MET A 72 11.65 -3.54 -4.21
C MET A 72 12.30 -3.25 -2.85
N GLY A 73 12.96 -2.10 -2.75
CA GLY A 73 13.66 -1.68 -1.53
C GLY A 73 12.83 -0.95 -0.47
N ALA A 74 11.57 -0.58 -0.75
CA ALA A 74 10.66 0.11 0.16
C ALA A 74 9.21 0.01 -0.35
N LEU A 75 8.23 0.14 0.56
CA LEU A 75 6.80 0.19 0.26
C LEU A 75 6.19 1.51 0.76
N VAL A 76 5.36 2.15 -0.07
CA VAL A 76 4.52 3.30 0.30
C VAL A 76 3.06 2.86 0.28
N ILE A 77 2.35 3.08 1.39
CA ILE A 77 0.91 2.90 1.51
C ILE A 77 0.26 4.24 1.17
N GLU A 78 -0.37 4.29 0.00
CA GLU A 78 -1.01 5.50 -0.53
C GLU A 78 -2.44 5.64 -0.04
N CYS A 79 -3.18 4.53 0.10
CA CYS A 79 -4.57 4.56 0.58
C CYS A 79 -4.65 5.00 2.05
N THR A 80 -5.65 5.82 2.39
CA THR A 80 -5.90 6.35 3.74
C THR A 80 -6.47 5.35 4.73
N ASP A 81 -7.08 4.26 4.25
CA ASP A 81 -7.68 3.21 5.08
C ASP A 81 -6.72 2.07 5.44
N LEU A 82 -5.56 2.04 4.76
CA LEU A 82 -4.52 1.03 4.96
C LEU A 82 -3.38 1.35 5.96
N PRO A 83 -3.17 2.58 6.48
CA PRO A 83 -2.14 2.86 7.48
C PRO A 83 -2.18 1.98 8.74
N PRO A 84 -3.35 1.55 9.27
CA PRO A 84 -3.39 0.63 10.41
C PRO A 84 -2.61 -0.68 10.21
N PHE A 85 -2.43 -1.11 8.95
CA PHE A 85 -1.70 -2.33 8.61
C PHE A 85 -0.20 -2.09 8.40
N ALA A 86 0.27 -0.84 8.41
CA ALA A 86 1.68 -0.50 8.15
C ALA A 86 2.64 -1.23 9.08
N TRP A 87 2.33 -1.27 10.38
CA TRP A 87 3.14 -1.98 11.37
C TRP A 87 3.15 -3.50 11.14
N LEU A 88 2.01 -4.08 10.78
CA LEU A 88 1.89 -5.51 10.51
C LEU A 88 2.73 -5.91 9.29
N ILE A 89 2.67 -5.10 8.23
CA ILE A 89 3.49 -5.27 7.03
C ILE A 89 4.97 -5.12 7.39
N GLN A 90 5.35 -4.06 8.11
CA GLN A 90 6.74 -3.77 8.50
C GLN A 90 7.38 -4.90 9.30
N ARG A 91 6.62 -5.62 10.13
CA ARG A 91 7.11 -6.78 10.90
C ARG A 91 7.42 -8.00 10.05
N LYS A 92 6.81 -8.13 8.88
CA LYS A 92 7.00 -9.27 7.96
C LYS A 92 7.92 -8.93 6.80
N ALA A 93 7.98 -7.66 6.43
CA ALA A 93 8.82 -7.16 5.35
C ALA A 93 10.27 -6.95 5.79
N ASN A 94 11.19 -7.18 4.86
CA ASN A 94 12.62 -6.85 5.02
C ASN A 94 12.98 -5.48 4.42
N PHE A 95 11.98 -4.64 4.16
CA PHE A 95 12.12 -3.30 3.61
C PHE A 95 11.34 -2.29 4.46
N PRO A 96 11.70 -0.99 4.40
CA PRO A 96 10.93 0.06 5.05
C PRO A 96 9.53 0.19 4.47
N VAL A 97 8.55 0.42 5.35
CA VAL A 97 7.16 0.71 5.03
C VAL A 97 6.85 2.13 5.47
N PHE A 98 6.30 2.90 4.55
CA PHE A 98 5.89 4.28 4.74
C PHE A 98 4.39 4.39 4.46
N ASP A 99 3.70 5.27 5.15
CA ASP A 99 2.28 5.55 4.88
C ASP A 99 2.03 7.06 4.88
N MET A 100 0.95 7.49 4.23
CA MET A 100 0.63 8.91 4.06
C MET A 100 0.47 9.68 5.39
N VAL A 101 0.19 8.99 6.51
CA VAL A 101 0.01 9.61 7.84
C VAL A 101 1.36 9.78 8.54
N THR A 102 2.26 8.80 8.44
CA THR A 102 3.58 8.82 9.10
C THR A 102 4.67 9.49 8.27
N LEU A 103 4.54 9.54 6.94
CA LEU A 103 5.49 10.18 6.03
C LEU A 103 5.79 11.66 6.35
N PRO A 104 4.77 12.52 6.57
CA PRO A 104 5.01 13.92 6.94
C PRO A 104 5.77 14.05 8.27
N ILE A 105 5.49 13.16 9.24
CA ILE A 105 6.12 13.17 10.57
C ILE A 105 7.61 12.78 10.48
N TRP A 106 7.97 11.83 9.60
CA TRP A 106 9.35 11.43 9.38
C TRP A 106 10.19 12.53 8.72
N SER A 107 9.63 13.20 7.71
CA SER A 107 10.31 14.31 7.02
C SER A 107 10.58 15.50 7.94
N MET A 108 9.70 15.77 8.91
CA MET A 108 9.87 16.88 9.86
C MET A 108 10.88 16.58 10.98
N ARG A 109 11.27 15.32 11.20
CA ARG A 109 12.22 14.93 12.25
C ARG A 109 13.69 15.00 11.83
N GLN A 110 13.97 15.33 10.56
CA GLN A 110 15.33 15.52 10.04
C GLN A 110 15.69 16.99 9.78
N LEU A 111 14.89 17.93 10.30
CA LEU A 111 15.18 19.37 10.38
C LEU A 111 15.36 19.80 11.84
#